data_AF-A0A5E4W0G8-F1
#
_entry.id   AF-A0A5E4W0G8-F1
#
_cell.length_a   1.000
_cell.length_b   1.000
_cell.length_c   1.000
_cell.angle_alpha   90.00
_cell.angle_beta   90.00
_cell.angle_gamma   90.00
#
_symmetry.space_group_name_H-M   'P 1'
#
loop_
_entity.id
_entity.type
_entity.pdbx_description
1 polymer ?
#
loop_
_entity_poly.entity_id
_entity_poly.type
_entity_poly.pdbx_seq_one_letter_code
_entity_poly.pdbx_strand_id
1 'polypeptide(L)' 'MVAPSMNKFMWEHPATETHLARLQSWNVCVIPPREKRLAGGDFGPAAMAKPEGIAESVGRTLSANRKP' A
#
# COMPACT_ATOMS: atom_id res chain seq x y z
N MET A 1 -7.36 1.87 6.13
CA MET A 1 -6.29 1.12 5.44
C MET A 1 -6.13 1.68 4.03
N VAL A 2 -4.93 1.63 3.46
CA VAL A 2 -4.61 2.18 2.13
C VAL A 2 -3.71 1.22 1.35
N ALA A 3 -3.83 1.20 0.01
CA ALA A 3 -2.97 0.43 -0.89
C ALA A 3 -2.36 1.39 -1.94
N PRO A 4 -1.12 1.88 -1.75
CA PRO A 4 -0.52 2.86 -2.64
C PRO A 4 -0.34 2.33 -4.06
N SER A 5 -0.49 3.22 -5.05
CA SER A 5 -0.24 2.92 -6.47
C SER A 5 0.30 4.17 -7.15
N MET A 6 1.56 4.16 -7.56
CA MET A 6 2.23 5.31 -8.18
C MET A 6 3.38 4.84 -9.07
N ASN A 7 4.09 5.76 -9.73
CA ASN A 7 5.33 5.40 -10.45
C ASN A 7 6.50 5.18 -9.46
N LYS A 8 7.60 4.59 -9.94
CA LYS A 8 8.79 4.31 -9.11
C LYS A 8 9.41 5.57 -8.51
N PHE A 9 9.58 6.63 -9.30
CA PHE A 9 10.21 7.87 -8.84
C PHE A 9 9.39 8.61 -7.77
N MET A 10 8.06 8.53 -7.84
CA MET A 10 7.15 9.03 -6.82
C MET A 10 7.25 8.19 -5.56
N TRP A 11 7.37 6.87 -5.69
CA TRP A 11 7.55 5.97 -4.55
C TRP A 11 8.85 6.25 -3.79
N GLU A 12 9.94 6.46 -4.53
CA GLU A 12 11.27 6.78 -3.98
C GLU A 12 11.42 8.23 -3.49
N HIS A 13 10.41 9.08 -3.70
CA HIS A 13 10.47 10.47 -3.29
C HIS A 13 10.37 10.61 -1.76
N PRO A 14 11.22 11.44 -1.09
CA PRO A 14 11.20 11.61 0.38
C PRO A 14 9.84 12.04 0.96
N ALA A 15 9.04 12.77 0.18
CA ALA A 15 7.67 13.14 0.59
C ALA A 15 6.76 11.91 0.75
N THR A 16 6.94 10.86 -0.06
CA THR A 16 6.15 9.62 0.05
C THR A 16 6.48 8.91 1.36
N GLU A 17 7.75 8.80 1.71
CA GLU A 17 8.18 8.26 3.02
C GLU A 17 7.55 9.06 4.17
N THR A 18 7.60 10.39 4.11
CA THR A 18 7.01 11.27 5.14
C THR A 18 5.50 11.07 5.27
N HIS A 19 4.77 10.98 4.16
CA HIS A 19 3.33 10.75 4.17
C HIS A 19 2.97 9.35 4.71
N LEU A 20 3.72 8.32 4.34
CA LEU A 20 3.53 6.97 4.84
C LEU A 20 3.75 6.90 6.35
N ALA A 21 4.81 7.51 6.86
CA ALA A 21 5.07 7.62 8.30
C ALA A 21 3.91 8.33 9.02
N ARG A 22 3.36 9.39 8.43
CA ARG A 22 2.22 10.12 9.00
C ARG A 22 0.96 9.25 9.05
N LEU A 23 0.64 8.52 7.98
CA LEU A 23 -0.49 7.59 7.94
C LEU A 23 -0.34 6.49 8.99
N GLN A 24 0.85 5.90 9.11
CA GLN A 24 1.14 4.88 10.12
C GLN A 24 1.00 5.44 11.54
N SER A 25 1.40 6.69 11.79
CA SER A 25 1.21 7.35 13.09
C SER A 25 -0.27 7.52 13.49
N TRP A 26 -1.17 7.51 12.52
CA TRP A 26 -2.62 7.54 12.74
C TRP A 26 -3.24 6.13 12.80
N ASN A 27 -2.42 5.09 12.92
CA ASN A 27 -2.82 3.68 12.87
C ASN A 27 -3.50 3.28 11.54
N VAL A 28 -3.24 4.00 10.46
CA VAL A 28 -3.69 3.58 9.13
C VAL A 28 -2.82 2.42 8.67
N CYS A 29 -3.43 1.25 8.53
CA CYS A 29 -2.77 0.10 7.92
C CYS A 29 -2.42 0.40 6.45
N VAL A 30 -1.14 0.32 6.11
CA VAL A 30 -0.63 0.46 4.74
C VAL A 30 -0.35 -0.93 4.18
N ILE A 31 -1.01 -1.27 3.07
CA ILE A 31 -0.75 -2.50 2.32
C ILE A 31 0.42 -2.23 1.37
N PRO A 32 1.54 -2.97 1.47
CA PRO A 32 2.74 -2.67 0.70
C PRO A 32 2.49 -2.83 -0.81
N PRO A 33 3.10 -1.98 -1.65
CA PRO A 33 3.09 -2.19 -3.09
C PRO A 33 3.87 -3.45 -3.46
N ARG A 34 3.60 -3.96 -4.65
CA ARG A 34 4.32 -5.08 -5.24
C ARG A 34 5.31 -4.57 -6.29
N GLU A 35 6.37 -5.33 -6.50
CA GLU A 35 7.24 -5.11 -7.64
C GLU A 35 6.53 -5.55 -8.93
N LYS A 36 6.59 -4.70 -9.95
CA LYS A 36 6.17 -5.03 -11.31
C LYS A 36 6.95 -4.17 -12.28
N ARG A 37 7.09 -4.65 -13.52
CA ARG A 37 7.37 -3.78 -14.66
C ARG A 37 6.24 -2.75 -14.81
N LEU A 38 6.59 -1.49 -14.63
CA LEU A 38 5.70 -0.34 -14.76
C LEU A 38 5.52 0.00 -16.24
N ALA A 39 4.49 0.78 -16.57
CA ALA A 39 4.14 1.12 -17.95
C ALA A 39 5.29 1.79 -18.74
N GLY A 40 6.23 2.45 -18.06
CA GLY A 40 7.42 3.07 -18.66
C GLY A 40 8.60 2.13 -18.92
N GLY A 41 8.48 0.82 -18.63
CA GLY A 41 9.57 -0.15 -18.79
C GLY A 41 10.43 -0.37 -17.55
N ASP A 42 10.36 0.55 -16.58
CA ASP A 42 11.05 0.47 -15.30
C ASP A 42 10.52 -0.67 -14.41
N PHE A 43 11.42 -1.30 -13.64
CA PHE A 43 11.07 -2.27 -12.61
C PHE A 43 11.22 -1.63 -11.23
N GLY A 44 10.20 -1.75 -10.38
CA GLY A 44 10.27 -1.23 -9.02
C GLY A 44 9.02 -1.45 -8.17
N PRO A 45 9.11 -1.14 -6.87
CA PRO A 45 8.08 -1.43 -5.87
C PRO A 45 7.02 -0.32 -5.81
N ALA A 46 6.28 -0.10 -6.90
CA ALA A 46 5.28 0.99 -6.95
C ALA A 46 3.90 0.56 -7.46
N ALA A 47 3.77 -0.70 -7.92
CA ALA A 47 2.47 -1.22 -8.33
C ALA A 47 1.63 -1.53 -7.10
N MET A 48 0.34 -1.19 -7.15
CA MET A 48 -0.63 -1.53 -6.11
C MET A 48 -0.52 -3.01 -5.69
N ALA A 49 -0.91 -3.38 -4.48
CA ALA A 49 -1.17 -4.79 -4.19
C ALA A 49 -2.22 -5.38 -5.15
N LYS A 50 -2.25 -6.71 -5.30
CA LYS A 50 -3.30 -7.36 -6.11
C LYS A 50 -4.67 -7.21 -5.41
N PRO A 51 -5.78 -7.09 -6.16
CA PRO A 51 -7.11 -6.96 -5.57
C PRO A 51 -7.43 -8.05 -4.54
N GLU A 52 -7.00 -9.29 -4.79
CA GLU A 52 -7.25 -10.42 -3.89
C GLU A 52 -6.53 -10.24 -2.54
N GLY A 53 -5.29 -9.76 -2.56
CA GLY A 53 -4.53 -9.47 -1.35
C GLY A 53 -5.09 -8.27 -0.58
N ILE A 54 -5.64 -7.27 -1.28
CA ILE A 54 -6.34 -6.15 -0.64
C ILE A 54 -7.62 -6.65 0.04
N ALA A 55 -8.44 -7.43 -0.67
CA ALA A 55 -9.68 -8.00 -0.14
C ALA A 55 -9.41 -8.89 1.09
N GLU A 56 -8.35 -9.69 1.05
CA GLU A 56 -7.92 -10.49 2.20
C GLU A 56 -7.54 -9.63 3.41
N SER A 57 -6.77 -8.56 3.21
CA SER A 57 -6.39 -7.63 4.29
C SER A 57 -7.61 -6.97 4.92
N VAL A 58 -8.56 -6.51 4.09
CA VAL A 58 -9.84 -5.96 4.55
C VAL A 58 -10.61 -7.01 5.38
N GLY A 59 -10.75 -8.23 4.87
CA GLY A 59 -11.47 -9.30 5.54
C GLY A 59 -10.89 -9.64 6.91
N ARG A 60 -9.55 -9.70 7.03
CA ARG A 60 -8.86 -9.93 8.32
C ARG A 60 -9.16 -8.82 9.33
N THR A 61 -9.08 -7.55 8.91
CA THR A 61 -9.36 -6.41 9.80
C THR A 61 -10.82 -6.36 10.25
N LEU A 62 -11.77 -6.65 9.36
CA LEU A 62 -13.18 -6.70 9.72
C LEU A 62 -13.50 -7.85 10.68
N SER A 63 -12.88 -9.02 10.47
CA SER A 63 -13.06 -10.18 11.34
C SER A 63 -12.49 -9.95 12.75
N ALA A 64 -11.34 -9.29 12.85
CA ALA A 64 -10.72 -8.96 14.12
C ALA A 64 -11.51 -7.90 14.94
N ASN A 65 -12.29 -7.05 14.27
CA ASN A 65 -13.08 -5.98 14.90
C ASN A 65 -14.54 -6.36 15.17
N ARG A 66 -14.92 -7.62 14.93
CA ARG A 66 -16.27 -8.08 15.20
C ARG A 66 -16.48 -8.10 16.72
N LYS A 67 -17.25 -7.13 17.24
CA LYS A 67 -17.76 -7.20 18.62
C LYS A 67 -18.61 -8.48 18.76
N PRO A 68 -18.55 -9.16 19.92
CA PRO A 68 -19.40 -10.32 20.18
C PRO A 68 -20.88 -9.98 20.03
#